data_AF-A0A059CLP2-F1
#
_entry.id   AF-A0A059CLP2-F1
#
_cell.length_a   1.000
_cell.length_b   1.000
_cell.length_c   1.000
_cell.angle_alpha   90.00
_cell.angle_beta   90.00
_cell.angle_gamma   90.00
#
_symmetry.space_group_name_H-M   'P 1'
#
loop_
_entity.id
_entity.type
_entity.pdbx_description
1 polymer ?
#
loop_
_entity_poly.entity_id
_entity_poly.type
_entity_poly.pdbx_seq_one_letter_code
_entity_poly.pdbx_strand_id
1 'polypeptide(L)'
;MLTHLPLCSIPNPKKVLLVGGGDGGILREISRHTFVEQIDIYELDQMVIDVYKQFFPEIAIGYEDLRVNVNINQGVAFLKAVPEGTYDVIILDAFECMGATAIELANKEFLESVARPLHPRGVMSAPADSFWLDNFIVEDTIAECRQILKGSARYAWSTIPSFSWTIEFVLCSTVGLAVDFEKPINPLDTKNNGVAKGPPKFYNSQIHTTAFCLSSFAKKVGSAKF
;
A
#
# COMPACT_ATOMS: atom_id res chain seq x y z
N MET A 1 0.02 -5.96 -6.16
CA MET A 1 0.54 -4.63 -6.55
C MET A 1 0.73 -3.76 -5.32
N LEU A 2 -0.35 -3.47 -4.56
CA LEU A 2 -0.35 -2.68 -3.32
C LEU A 2 0.80 -3.00 -2.34
N THR A 3 1.17 -4.29 -2.20
CA THR A 3 2.25 -4.77 -1.32
C THR A 3 3.66 -4.58 -1.89
N HIS A 4 3.90 -5.00 -3.13
CA HIS A 4 5.27 -5.07 -3.66
C HIS A 4 5.78 -3.73 -4.17
N LEU A 5 4.88 -2.83 -4.62
CA LEU A 5 5.26 -1.48 -5.02
C LEU A 5 6.04 -0.74 -3.91
N PRO A 6 5.54 -0.61 -2.67
CA PRO A 6 6.30 0.06 -1.60
C PRO A 6 7.52 -0.77 -1.15
N LEU A 7 7.36 -2.07 -0.88
CA LEU A 7 8.41 -2.91 -0.28
C LEU A 7 9.61 -3.14 -1.22
N CYS A 8 9.42 -3.10 -2.54
CA CYS A 8 10.52 -3.20 -3.50
C CYS A 8 11.20 -1.84 -3.77
N SER A 9 10.64 -0.73 -3.27
CA SER A 9 11.16 0.62 -3.51
C SER A 9 12.12 1.12 -2.44
N ILE A 10 12.25 0.39 -1.32
CA ILE A 10 13.15 0.72 -0.21
C ILE A 10 14.09 -0.45 0.13
N PRO A 11 15.30 -0.18 0.64
CA PRO A 11 16.23 -1.25 1.00
C PRO A 11 15.85 -1.86 2.35
N ASN A 12 15.88 -3.20 2.42
CA ASN A 12 15.81 -3.98 3.67
C ASN A 12 14.69 -3.55 4.64
N PRO A 13 13.41 -3.46 4.21
CA PRO A 13 12.30 -3.13 5.11
C PRO A 13 12.16 -4.18 6.20
N LYS A 14 12.08 -3.76 7.47
CA LYS A 14 12.02 -4.65 8.64
C LYS A 14 10.64 -4.68 9.28
N LYS A 15 10.03 -3.53 9.51
CA LYS A 15 8.74 -3.43 10.21
C LYS A 15 7.65 -2.90 9.28
N VAL A 16 6.62 -3.71 9.08
CA VAL A 16 5.48 -3.38 8.22
C VAL A 16 4.21 -3.30 9.04
N LEU A 17 3.42 -2.25 8.85
CA LEU A 17 2.06 -2.13 9.35
C LEU A 17 1.08 -2.30 8.19
N LEU A 18 0.09 -3.17 8.37
CA LEU A 18 -1.07 -3.31 7.50
C LEU A 18 -2.33 -2.89 8.27
N VAL A 19 -3.08 -1.94 7.73
CA VAL A 19 -4.39 -1.54 8.27
C VAL A 19 -5.47 -2.03 7.32
N GLY A 20 -6.37 -2.89 7.78
CA GLY A 20 -7.26 -3.69 6.95
C GLY A 20 -6.61 -4.99 6.49
N GLY A 21 -7.02 -5.49 5.32
CA GLY A 21 -6.45 -6.71 4.74
C GLY A 21 -6.79 -7.98 5.51
N GLY A 22 -7.95 -8.01 6.17
CA GLY A 22 -8.45 -9.15 6.95
C GLY A 22 -8.51 -10.47 6.18
N ASP A 23 -8.50 -10.44 4.84
CA ASP A 23 -8.45 -11.63 3.99
C ASP A 23 -7.15 -12.45 4.14
N GLY A 24 -6.04 -11.83 4.57
CA GLY A 24 -4.72 -12.43 4.70
C GLY A 24 -3.91 -12.51 3.40
N GLY A 25 -4.46 -12.07 2.28
CA GLY A 25 -3.80 -12.06 0.97
C GLY A 25 -2.59 -11.10 0.95
N ILE A 26 -2.73 -9.91 1.52
CA ILE A 26 -1.62 -8.96 1.63
C ILE A 26 -0.53 -9.50 2.55
N LEU A 27 -0.89 -10.14 3.68
CA LEU A 27 0.07 -10.79 4.58
C LEU A 27 0.89 -11.84 3.84
N ARG A 28 0.23 -12.67 3.03
CA ARG A 28 0.90 -13.66 2.17
C ARG A 28 1.90 -13.00 1.23
N GLU A 29 1.57 -11.85 0.63
CA GLU A 29 2.51 -11.15 -0.24
C GLU A 29 3.65 -10.43 0.52
N ILE A 30 3.40 -9.93 1.74
CA ILE A 30 4.46 -9.38 2.61
C ILE A 30 5.44 -10.49 2.99
N SER A 31 4.95 -11.72 3.21
CA SER A 31 5.77 -12.86 3.63
C SER A 31 6.94 -13.18 2.67
N ARG A 32 6.81 -12.79 1.39
CA ARG A 32 7.85 -12.98 0.36
C ARG A 32 9.10 -12.14 0.60
N HIS A 33 9.02 -11.09 1.41
CA HIS A 33 10.14 -10.18 1.69
C HIS A 33 10.95 -10.69 2.88
N THR A 34 12.16 -11.18 2.61
CA THR A 34 13.04 -11.80 3.62
C THR A 34 13.57 -10.84 4.68
N PHE A 35 13.71 -9.56 4.33
CA PHE A 35 14.17 -8.54 5.27
C PHE A 35 13.13 -8.14 6.29
N VAL A 36 11.85 -8.43 6.04
CA VAL A 36 10.76 -8.12 6.97
C VAL A 36 10.91 -9.01 8.19
N GLU A 37 10.99 -8.40 9.37
CA GLU A 37 11.16 -9.05 10.66
C GLU A 37 9.83 -9.07 11.45
N GLN A 38 8.95 -8.08 11.25
CA GLN A 38 7.66 -7.98 11.94
C GLN A 38 6.58 -7.39 11.02
N ILE A 39 5.39 -8.01 11.07
CA ILE A 39 4.20 -7.61 10.33
C ILE A 39 3.07 -7.40 11.34
N ASP A 40 2.73 -6.15 11.63
CA ASP A 40 1.56 -5.84 12.45
C ASP A 40 0.35 -5.65 11.53
N ILE A 41 -0.73 -6.40 11.76
CA ILE A 41 -2.02 -6.18 11.09
C ILE A 41 -3.05 -5.66 12.09
N TYR A 42 -3.77 -4.62 11.70
CA TYR A 42 -4.93 -4.08 12.40
C TYR A 42 -6.17 -4.26 11.55
N GLU A 43 -7.01 -5.21 11.93
CA GLU A 43 -8.30 -5.51 11.31
C GLU A 43 -9.41 -5.21 12.32
N LEU A 44 -10.53 -4.67 11.84
CA LEU A 44 -11.67 -4.33 12.68
C LEU A 44 -12.55 -5.51 12.99
N ASP A 45 -12.73 -6.38 12.01
CA ASP A 45 -13.72 -7.44 12.07
C ASP A 45 -13.06 -8.83 12.08
N GLN A 46 -13.03 -9.45 13.26
CA GLN A 46 -12.58 -10.83 13.44
C GLN A 46 -13.34 -11.81 12.53
N MET A 47 -14.60 -11.54 12.21
CA MET A 47 -15.41 -12.40 11.34
C MET A 47 -14.81 -12.51 9.94
N VAL A 48 -14.24 -11.44 9.40
CA VAL A 48 -13.59 -11.45 8.08
C VAL A 48 -12.43 -12.45 8.09
N ILE A 49 -11.58 -12.40 9.12
CA ILE A 49 -10.45 -13.32 9.27
C ILE A 49 -10.94 -14.77 9.34
N ASP A 50 -11.96 -15.03 10.17
CA ASP A 50 -12.48 -16.38 10.40
C ASP A 50 -13.09 -16.97 9.12
N VAL A 51 -13.87 -16.17 8.38
CA VAL A 51 -14.46 -16.54 7.10
C VAL A 51 -13.38 -16.86 6.07
N TYR A 52 -12.34 -16.03 5.94
CA TYR A 52 -11.27 -16.28 4.97
C TYR A 52 -10.42 -17.50 5.35
N LYS A 53 -10.16 -17.73 6.64
CA LYS A 53 -9.50 -18.96 7.10
C LYS A 53 -10.32 -20.21 6.78
N GLN A 54 -11.65 -20.14 6.92
CA GLN A 54 -12.54 -21.27 6.65
C GLN A 54 -12.74 -21.54 5.16
N PHE A 55 -13.05 -20.52 4.37
CA PHE A 55 -13.50 -20.68 2.98
C PHE A 55 -12.41 -20.42 1.94
N PHE A 56 -11.37 -19.66 2.28
CA PHE A 56 -10.29 -19.27 1.37
C PHE A 56 -8.89 -19.48 1.97
N PRO A 57 -8.55 -20.70 2.43
CA PRO A 57 -7.31 -20.96 3.16
C PRO A 57 -6.05 -20.61 2.37
N GLU A 58 -6.09 -20.65 1.03
CA GLU A 58 -4.93 -20.25 0.21
C GLU A 58 -4.68 -18.74 0.18
N ILE A 59 -5.70 -17.93 0.48
CA ILE A 59 -5.59 -16.48 0.66
C ILE A 59 -5.16 -16.22 2.10
N ALA A 60 -5.85 -16.83 3.06
CA ALA A 60 -5.60 -16.65 4.49
C ALA A 60 -4.28 -17.27 5.00
N ILE A 61 -3.55 -18.04 4.17
CA ILE A 61 -2.25 -18.62 4.52
C ILE A 61 -1.23 -17.57 5.01
N GLY A 62 -1.42 -16.29 4.65
CA GLY A 62 -0.63 -15.19 5.19
C GLY A 62 -0.60 -15.12 6.72
N TYR A 63 -1.66 -15.58 7.40
CA TYR A 63 -1.71 -15.65 8.86
C TYR A 63 -0.83 -16.75 9.48
N GLU A 64 -0.27 -17.67 8.68
CA GLU A 64 0.64 -18.71 9.16
C GLU A 64 2.10 -18.21 9.26
N ASP A 65 2.40 -17.02 8.75
CA ASP A 65 3.74 -16.42 8.89
C ASP A 65 4.00 -16.01 10.34
N LEU A 66 5.06 -16.56 10.94
CA LEU A 66 5.42 -16.33 12.35
C LEU A 66 5.75 -14.88 12.69
N ARG A 67 5.98 -14.03 11.69
CA ARG A 67 6.22 -12.59 11.84
C ARG A 67 4.93 -11.79 11.98
N VAL A 68 3.77 -12.40 11.75
CA VAL A 68 2.47 -11.72 11.78
C VAL A 68 1.96 -11.61 13.22
N ASN A 69 1.65 -10.37 13.60
CA ASN A 69 1.00 -10.01 14.84
C ASN A 69 -0.39 -9.44 14.55
N VAL A 70 -1.43 -10.20 14.91
CA VAL A 70 -2.83 -9.86 14.60
C VAL A 70 -3.44 -9.03 15.73
N ASN A 71 -3.96 -7.86 15.39
CA ASN A 71 -4.62 -6.96 16.33
C ASN A 71 -6.05 -6.68 15.83
N ILE A 72 -7.05 -7.09 16.62
CA ILE A 72 -8.45 -6.82 16.32
C ILE A 72 -8.85 -5.49 16.95
N ASN A 73 -8.65 -4.40 16.23
CA ASN A 73 -8.89 -3.04 16.73
C ASN A 73 -8.92 -2.00 15.60
N GLN A 74 -9.38 -0.79 15.94
CA GLN A 74 -9.32 0.40 15.09
C GLN A 74 -7.87 0.80 14.75
N GLY A 75 -7.43 0.51 13.53
CA GLY A 75 -6.10 0.86 13.04
C GLY A 75 -5.83 2.37 13.04
N VAL A 76 -6.85 3.21 12.80
CA VAL A 76 -6.74 4.68 12.91
C VAL A 76 -6.35 5.12 14.32
N ALA A 77 -6.97 4.52 15.34
CA ALA A 77 -6.65 4.82 16.73
C ALA A 77 -5.22 4.39 17.08
N PHE A 78 -4.78 3.24 16.56
CA PHE A 78 -3.41 2.78 16.71
C PHE A 78 -2.39 3.72 16.06
N LEU A 79 -2.63 4.14 14.81
CA LEU A 79 -1.77 5.09 14.08
C LEU A 79 -1.57 6.40 14.86
N LYS A 80 -2.59 6.87 15.59
CA LYS A 80 -2.49 8.05 16.45
C LYS A 80 -1.68 7.82 17.73
N ALA A 81 -1.61 6.59 18.23
CA ALA A 81 -1.00 6.25 19.52
C ALA A 81 0.43 5.70 19.43
N VAL A 82 0.78 5.02 18.33
CA VAL A 82 2.09 4.37 18.15
C VAL A 82 3.24 5.39 18.14
N PRO A 83 4.45 5.10 18.64
CA PRO A 83 5.57 6.05 18.61
C PRO A 83 5.95 6.52 17.19
N GLU A 84 6.49 7.75 17.10
CA GLU A 84 7.03 8.29 15.84
C GLU A 84 8.21 7.43 15.34
N GLY A 85 8.32 7.26 14.03
CA GLY A 85 9.41 6.50 13.43
C GLY A 85 9.48 5.05 13.94
N THR A 86 8.37 4.32 13.85
CA THR A 86 8.27 2.91 14.25
C THR A 86 8.31 1.96 13.04
N TYR A 87 7.75 2.36 11.90
CA TYR A 87 7.55 1.49 10.73
C TYR A 87 8.37 1.93 9.52
N ASP A 88 8.85 0.96 8.75
CA ASP A 88 9.47 1.21 7.45
C ASP A 88 8.40 1.36 6.36
N VAL A 89 7.34 0.56 6.46
CA VAL A 89 6.24 0.53 5.49
C VAL A 89 4.89 0.52 6.20
N ILE A 90 3.96 1.35 5.72
CA ILE A 90 2.53 1.29 6.08
C ILE A 90 1.73 0.99 4.81
N ILE A 91 0.90 -0.04 4.85
CA ILE A 91 -0.04 -0.40 3.79
C ILE A 91 -1.46 -0.19 4.33
N LEU A 92 -2.27 0.55 3.58
CA LEU A 92 -3.67 0.82 3.90
C LEU A 92 -4.56 0.04 2.93
N ASP A 93 -5.43 -0.83 3.44
CA ASP A 93 -6.35 -1.67 2.67
C ASP A 93 -7.80 -1.65 3.21
N ALA A 94 -8.06 -0.82 4.22
CA ALA A 94 -9.36 -0.69 4.89
C ALA A 94 -10.12 0.61 4.57
N PHE A 95 -9.60 1.45 3.67
CA PHE A 95 -10.11 2.81 3.50
C PHE A 95 -10.58 3.08 2.07
N GLU A 96 -11.53 4.00 1.94
CA GLU A 96 -11.90 4.58 0.64
C GLU A 96 -10.65 5.11 -0.08
N CYS A 97 -10.61 4.91 -1.39
CA CYS A 97 -9.53 5.33 -2.27
C CYS A 97 -9.17 6.82 -2.08
N MET A 98 -7.88 7.16 -1.96
CA MET A 98 -7.43 8.55 -1.86
C MET A 98 -7.85 9.40 -3.06
N GLY A 99 -8.52 10.53 -2.83
CA GLY A 99 -8.95 11.45 -3.88
C GLY A 99 -10.21 12.23 -3.55
N ALA A 100 -10.89 12.73 -4.58
CA ALA A 100 -12.06 13.60 -4.45
C ALA A 100 -13.24 12.96 -3.69
N THR A 101 -13.27 11.63 -3.60
CA THR A 101 -14.35 10.90 -2.91
C THR A 101 -13.94 10.36 -1.54
N ALA A 102 -12.66 10.44 -1.16
CA ALA A 102 -12.17 9.87 0.09
C ALA A 102 -12.53 10.76 1.28
N ILE A 103 -13.48 10.35 2.12
CA ILE A 103 -13.83 11.15 3.31
C ILE A 103 -12.77 11.00 4.40
N GLU A 104 -12.22 9.79 4.58
CA GLU A 104 -11.26 9.49 5.64
C GLU A 104 -9.80 9.67 5.21
N LEU A 105 -9.42 9.27 3.99
CA LEU A 105 -8.04 9.39 3.50
C LEU A 105 -7.67 10.78 2.95
N ALA A 106 -8.64 11.58 2.48
CA ALA A 106 -8.38 12.98 2.11
C ALA A 106 -8.33 13.89 3.34
N ASN A 107 -8.59 13.35 4.54
CA ASN A 107 -8.40 14.11 5.76
C ASN A 107 -6.90 14.23 6.03
N LYS A 108 -6.39 15.46 5.91
CA LYS A 108 -5.01 15.83 6.26
C LYS A 108 -4.57 15.27 7.62
N GLU A 109 -5.43 15.31 8.64
CA GLU A 109 -5.11 14.77 9.97
C GLU A 109 -4.85 13.27 9.94
N PHE A 110 -5.56 12.52 9.09
CA PHE A 110 -5.34 11.11 8.92
C PHE A 110 -3.97 10.85 8.27
N LEU A 111 -3.66 11.52 7.16
CA LEU A 111 -2.36 11.37 6.49
C LEU A 111 -1.19 11.79 7.40
N GLU A 112 -1.36 12.81 8.24
CA GLU A 112 -0.38 13.17 9.27
C GLU A 112 -0.22 12.05 10.32
N SER A 113 -1.32 11.40 10.71
CA SER A 113 -1.28 10.23 11.61
C SER A 113 -0.60 9.00 11.00
N VAL A 114 -0.56 8.89 9.67
CA VAL A 114 0.18 7.85 8.94
C VAL A 114 1.65 8.25 8.74
N ALA A 115 1.93 9.53 8.46
CA ALA A 115 3.28 10.01 8.23
C ALA A 115 4.17 9.93 9.48
N ARG A 116 3.61 10.27 10.65
CA ARG A 116 4.33 10.29 11.93
C ARG A 116 4.97 8.94 12.31
N PRO A 117 4.26 7.80 12.28
CA PRO A 117 4.86 6.52 12.62
C PRO A 117 5.85 5.96 11.59
N LEU A 118 5.96 6.54 10.40
CA LEU A 118 6.97 6.13 9.43
C LEU A 118 8.35 6.66 9.83
N HIS A 119 9.38 5.81 9.72
CA HIS A 119 10.76 6.26 9.80
C HIS A 119 11.06 7.34 8.75
N PRO A 120 12.13 8.14 8.89
CA PRO A 120 12.65 8.92 7.77
C PRO A 120 12.91 8.01 6.57
N ARG A 121 12.40 8.38 5.39
CA ARG A 121 12.35 7.56 4.16
C ARG A 121 11.41 6.35 4.20
N GLY A 122 10.64 6.17 5.26
CA GLY A 122 9.57 5.18 5.33
C GLY A 122 8.49 5.47 4.29
N VAL A 123 7.80 4.43 3.83
CA VAL A 123 6.86 4.53 2.71
C VAL A 123 5.45 4.09 3.06
N MET A 124 4.48 4.77 2.49
CA MET A 124 3.07 4.44 2.54
C MET A 124 2.60 3.94 1.17
N SER A 125 1.69 2.97 1.17
CA SER A 125 0.96 2.52 -0.02
C SER A 125 -0.53 2.40 0.32
N ALA A 126 -1.38 2.96 -0.53
CA ALA A 126 -2.82 2.94 -0.33
C ALA A 126 -3.54 2.99 -1.69
N PRO A 127 -4.77 2.46 -1.78
CA PRO A 127 -5.67 2.70 -2.91
C PRO A 127 -5.88 4.19 -3.17
N ALA A 128 -6.00 4.55 -4.44
CA ALA A 128 -6.27 5.90 -4.90
C ALA A 128 -7.47 5.92 -5.84
N ASP A 129 -8.16 7.06 -5.90
CA ASP A 129 -9.31 7.28 -6.76
C ASP A 129 -8.91 7.14 -8.21
N SER A 130 -9.83 6.63 -9.02
CA SER A 130 -9.54 6.33 -10.41
C SER A 130 -9.41 7.60 -11.25
N PHE A 131 -8.39 7.66 -12.10
CA PHE A 131 -8.27 8.69 -13.13
C PHE A 131 -9.36 8.64 -14.20
N TRP A 132 -10.22 7.61 -14.20
CA TRP A 132 -11.43 7.58 -15.02
C TRP A 132 -12.56 8.45 -14.47
N LEU A 133 -12.52 8.91 -13.21
CA LEU A 133 -13.54 9.79 -12.64
C LEU A 133 -13.43 11.21 -13.20
N ASP A 134 -14.55 11.82 -13.59
CA ASP A 134 -14.59 13.10 -14.31
C ASP A 134 -13.86 14.24 -13.59
N ASN A 135 -14.00 14.34 -12.27
CA ASN A 135 -13.43 15.42 -11.45
C ASN A 135 -12.13 15.03 -10.72
N PHE A 136 -11.50 13.91 -11.07
CA PHE A 136 -10.27 13.48 -10.43
C PHE A 136 -9.03 13.93 -11.22
N ILE A 137 -8.12 14.61 -10.52
CA ILE A 137 -6.82 15.06 -11.03
C ILE A 137 -5.72 14.35 -10.23
N VAL A 138 -4.91 13.55 -10.92
CA VAL A 138 -3.85 12.74 -10.31
C VAL A 138 -2.82 13.64 -9.61
N GLU A 139 -2.47 14.76 -10.23
CA GLU A 139 -1.46 15.69 -9.74
C GLU A 139 -1.85 16.36 -8.42
N ASP A 140 -3.14 16.60 -8.19
CA ASP A 140 -3.62 17.19 -6.94
C ASP A 140 -3.40 16.22 -5.77
N THR A 141 -3.75 14.94 -5.97
CA THR A 141 -3.50 13.87 -4.99
C THR A 141 -2.01 13.73 -4.69
N ILE A 142 -1.17 13.74 -5.73
CA ILE A 142 0.29 13.70 -5.59
C ILE A 142 0.80 14.93 -4.83
N ALA A 143 0.29 16.11 -5.11
CA ALA A 143 0.71 17.36 -4.48
C ALA A 143 0.36 17.40 -3.00
N GLU A 144 -0.87 17.02 -2.64
CA GLU A 144 -1.33 16.92 -1.26
C GLU A 144 -0.49 15.93 -0.46
N CYS A 145 -0.26 14.73 -1.02
CA CYS A 145 0.62 13.73 -0.41
C CYS A 145 2.05 14.26 -0.18
N ARG A 146 2.62 15.01 -1.12
CA ARG A 146 3.94 15.64 -0.96
C ARG A 146 3.94 16.71 0.11
N GLN A 147 2.87 17.48 0.23
CA GLN A 147 2.76 18.53 1.24
C GLN A 147 2.78 17.94 2.66
N ILE A 148 2.14 16.79 2.85
CA ILE A 148 1.99 16.15 4.16
C ILE A 148 3.21 15.27 4.50
N LEU A 149 3.57 14.33 3.62
CA LEU A 149 4.66 13.38 3.90
C LEU A 149 6.05 13.97 3.61
N LYS A 150 6.16 15.04 2.80
CA LYS A 150 7.39 15.79 2.51
C LYS A 150 8.51 15.00 1.83
N GLY A 151 8.24 13.78 1.37
CA GLY A 151 9.17 12.99 0.55
C GLY A 151 8.70 12.84 -0.90
N SER A 152 9.00 11.69 -1.50
CA SER A 152 8.51 11.33 -2.83
C SER A 152 7.02 11.00 -2.78
N ALA A 153 6.27 11.36 -3.81
CA ALA A 153 4.94 10.80 -4.05
C ALA A 153 4.75 10.44 -5.52
N ARG A 154 4.10 9.31 -5.77
CA ARG A 154 3.78 8.78 -7.09
C ARG A 154 2.41 8.11 -7.09
N TYR A 155 1.78 8.17 -8.25
CA TYR A 155 0.52 7.48 -8.52
C TYR A 155 0.81 6.31 -9.47
N ALA A 156 0.30 5.14 -9.13
CA ALA A 156 0.45 3.92 -9.89
C ALA A 156 -0.93 3.30 -10.17
N TRP A 157 -1.01 2.43 -11.17
CA TRP A 157 -2.24 1.74 -11.50
C TRP A 157 -1.99 0.29 -11.92
N SER A 158 -3.06 -0.51 -11.89
CA SER A 158 -3.06 -1.89 -12.33
C SER A 158 -4.44 -2.28 -12.85
N THR A 159 -4.49 -3.37 -13.60
CA THR A 159 -5.75 -3.96 -14.07
C THR A 159 -6.27 -4.99 -13.08
N ILE A 160 -7.51 -4.84 -12.62
CA ILE A 160 -8.25 -5.88 -11.89
C ILE A 160 -9.69 -5.93 -12.44
N PRO A 161 -10.02 -6.93 -13.29
CA PRO A 161 -11.31 -6.98 -13.98
C PRO A 161 -12.55 -6.98 -13.08
N SER A 162 -12.45 -7.51 -11.85
CA SER A 162 -13.57 -7.59 -10.91
C SER A 162 -13.90 -6.26 -10.19
N PHE A 163 -13.05 -5.25 -10.33
CA PHE A 163 -13.37 -3.86 -9.93
C PHE A 163 -13.90 -3.10 -11.16
N SER A 164 -13.56 -1.82 -11.31
CA SER A 164 -13.88 -1.00 -12.49
C SER A 164 -12.84 -1.16 -13.61
N TRP A 165 -12.41 -2.39 -13.88
CA TRP A 165 -11.29 -2.77 -14.77
C TRP A 165 -9.89 -2.39 -14.28
N THR A 166 -9.76 -1.23 -13.64
CA THR A 166 -8.53 -0.74 -13.05
C THR A 166 -8.66 -0.59 -11.53
N ILE A 167 -7.52 -0.59 -10.88
CA ILE A 167 -7.35 -0.10 -9.51
C ILE A 167 -6.10 0.76 -9.49
N GLU A 168 -6.13 1.80 -8.69
CA GLU A 168 -5.08 2.78 -8.60
C GLU A 168 -4.55 2.88 -7.18
N PHE A 169 -3.30 3.32 -7.09
CA PHE A 169 -2.55 3.36 -5.85
C PHE A 169 -1.79 4.66 -5.78
N VAL A 170 -1.60 5.17 -4.57
CA VAL A 170 -0.67 6.24 -4.29
C VAL A 170 0.40 5.74 -3.34
N LEU A 171 1.63 6.10 -3.68
CA LEU A 171 2.85 5.71 -2.98
C LEU A 171 3.55 6.97 -2.53
N CYS A 172 3.82 7.06 -1.23
CA CYS A 172 4.40 8.25 -0.63
C CYS A 172 5.55 7.85 0.27
N SER A 173 6.60 8.67 0.35
CA SER A 173 7.67 8.53 1.34
C SER A 173 7.68 9.72 2.26
N THR A 174 8.15 9.51 3.49
CA THR A 174 8.44 10.61 4.41
C THR A 174 9.74 11.35 4.04
N VAL A 175 10.01 12.44 4.75
CA VAL A 175 11.25 13.22 4.65
C VAL A 175 12.51 12.35 4.74
N GLY A 176 13.49 12.65 3.90
CA GLY A 176 14.78 11.96 3.85
C GLY A 176 15.35 11.88 2.43
N LEU A 177 16.28 10.95 2.20
CA LEU A 177 16.76 10.66 0.84
C LEU A 177 15.60 10.16 -0.03
N ALA A 178 15.44 10.80 -1.20
CA ALA A 178 14.35 10.53 -2.11
C ALA A 178 14.21 9.03 -2.45
N VAL A 179 12.97 8.54 -2.38
CA VAL A 179 12.62 7.18 -2.80
C VAL A 179 12.18 7.23 -4.27
N ASP A 180 12.81 6.41 -5.11
CA ASP A 180 12.38 6.20 -6.49
C ASP A 180 11.40 5.03 -6.54
N PHE A 181 10.10 5.35 -6.60
CA PHE A 181 9.05 4.34 -6.69
C PHE A 181 8.93 3.72 -8.09
N GLU A 182 9.52 4.31 -9.14
CA GLU A 182 9.36 3.80 -10.50
C GLU A 182 10.34 2.66 -10.82
N LYS A 183 11.45 2.60 -10.07
CA LYS A 183 12.53 1.63 -10.26
C LYS A 183 12.71 0.79 -8.99
N PRO A 184 12.25 -0.47 -8.97
CA PRO A 184 12.38 -1.32 -7.79
C PRO A 184 13.85 -1.63 -7.51
N ILE A 185 14.36 -1.17 -6.36
CA ILE A 185 15.74 -1.39 -5.91
C ILE A 185 15.89 -2.66 -5.07
N ASN A 186 14.79 -3.20 -4.56
CA ASN A 186 14.72 -4.41 -3.75
C ASN A 186 13.73 -5.41 -4.39
N PRO A 187 14.06 -5.99 -5.57
CA PRO A 187 13.17 -6.91 -6.27
C PRO A 187 12.94 -8.19 -5.46
N LEU A 188 11.80 -8.84 -5.69
CA LEU A 188 11.47 -10.12 -5.04
C LEU A 188 12.50 -11.20 -5.38
N ASP A 189 12.85 -12.00 -4.38
CA ASP A 189 13.64 -13.21 -4.57
C ASP A 189 12.80 -14.29 -5.27
N THR A 190 13.19 -14.68 -6.48
CA THR A 190 12.48 -15.69 -7.27
C THR A 190 12.54 -17.09 -6.67
N LYS A 191 13.44 -17.32 -5.71
CA LYS A 191 13.59 -18.60 -5.01
C LYS A 191 12.80 -18.67 -3.71
N ASN A 192 12.32 -17.53 -3.20
CA ASN A 192 11.57 -17.48 -1.95
C ASN A 192 10.13 -16.99 -2.18
N ASN A 193 9.17 -17.84 -1.80
CA ASN A 193 7.75 -17.53 -1.91
C ASN A 193 7.10 -17.15 -0.58
N GLY A 194 7.88 -17.01 0.50
CA GLY A 194 7.34 -16.84 1.85
C GLY A 194 6.44 -18.02 2.20
N VAL A 195 5.25 -17.72 2.73
CA VAL A 195 4.22 -18.73 3.01
C VAL A 195 3.39 -19.11 1.78
N ALA A 196 3.56 -18.41 0.64
CA ALA A 196 2.77 -18.68 -0.55
C ALA A 196 3.17 -20.00 -1.22
N LYS A 197 2.17 -20.73 -1.78
CA LYS A 197 2.38 -22.00 -2.47
C LYS A 197 3.18 -21.92 -3.77
N GLY A 198 3.46 -20.73 -4.29
CA GLY A 198 4.11 -20.55 -5.58
C GLY A 198 4.54 -19.10 -5.87
N PRO A 199 5.11 -18.86 -7.06
CA PRO A 199 5.61 -17.55 -7.45
C PRO A 199 4.49 -16.50 -7.56
N PRO A 200 4.85 -15.20 -7.53
CA PRO A 200 3.90 -14.12 -7.83
C PRO A 200 3.25 -14.34 -9.19
N LYS A 201 1.92 -14.20 -9.27
CA LYS A 201 1.16 -14.44 -10.51
C LYS A 201 1.12 -13.24 -11.45
N PHE A 202 1.26 -12.02 -10.92
CA PHE A 202 1.07 -10.78 -11.66
C PHE A 202 2.27 -9.84 -11.55
N TYR A 203 2.70 -9.55 -10.33
CA TYR A 203 3.79 -8.62 -10.10
C TYR A 203 5.13 -9.17 -10.60
N ASN A 204 5.88 -8.32 -11.30
CA ASN A 204 7.30 -8.46 -11.61
C ASN A 204 7.91 -7.06 -11.78
N SER A 205 9.23 -6.95 -11.90
CA SER A 205 9.90 -5.64 -11.99
C SER A 205 9.49 -4.80 -13.22
N GLN A 206 9.11 -5.43 -14.33
CA GLN A 206 8.63 -4.70 -15.52
C GLN A 206 7.22 -4.14 -15.30
N ILE A 207 6.34 -4.95 -14.70
CA ILE A 207 5.00 -4.53 -14.28
C ILE A 207 5.07 -3.43 -13.23
N HIS A 208 6.04 -3.50 -12.31
CA HIS A 208 6.30 -2.44 -11.33
C HIS A 208 6.52 -1.10 -12.03
N THR A 209 7.51 -0.99 -12.92
CA THR A 209 7.78 0.26 -13.64
C THR A 209 6.61 0.68 -14.53
N THR A 210 5.96 -0.27 -15.19
CA THR A 210 4.82 0.00 -16.08
C THR A 210 3.62 0.54 -15.32
N ALA A 211 3.44 0.19 -14.05
CA ALA A 211 2.34 0.70 -13.22
C ALA A 211 2.36 2.23 -13.07
N PHE A 212 3.50 2.90 -13.31
CA PHE A 212 3.63 4.36 -13.26
C PHE A 212 3.46 5.02 -14.64
N CYS A 213 3.32 4.23 -15.70
CA CYS A 213 3.07 4.73 -17.05
C CYS A 213 1.58 5.08 -17.21
N LEU A 214 1.22 6.30 -16.83
CA LEU A 214 -0.13 6.83 -17.01
C LEU A 214 -0.40 7.26 -18.47
N SER A 215 -1.66 7.17 -18.88
CA SER A 215 -2.14 7.66 -20.18
C SER A 215 -1.97 9.17 -20.29
N SER A 216 -1.94 9.71 -21.52
CA SER A 216 -1.76 11.15 -21.74
C SER A 216 -2.85 12.01 -21.09
N PHE A 217 -4.09 11.51 -20.97
CA PHE A 217 -5.17 12.25 -20.32
C PHE A 217 -5.06 12.21 -18.80
N ALA A 218 -4.54 11.13 -18.22
CA ALA A 218 -4.36 10.98 -16.78
C ALA A 218 -3.14 11.74 -16.24
N LYS A 219 -2.18 12.09 -17.12
CA LYS A 219 -1.02 12.96 -16.83
C LYS A 219 -1.31 14.46 -16.96
N LYS A 220 -2.58 14.85 -17.17
CA LYS A 220 -2.92 16.25 -17.38
C LYS A 220 -3.09 16.96 -16.04
N VAL A 221 -2.36 18.05 -15.88
CA VAL A 221 -2.62 19.07 -14.87
C VAL A 221 -3.84 19.90 -15.30
N GLY A 222 -4.96 19.78 -14.58
CA GLY A 222 -6.15 20.64 -14.75
C GLY A 222 -7.35 20.04 -15.50
N SER A 223 -8.47 20.74 -15.43
CA SER A 223 -9.85 20.28 -15.70
C SER A 223 -10.25 20.03 -17.17
N ALA A 224 -9.31 19.79 -18.08
CA ALA A 224 -9.63 19.57 -19.49
C ALA A 224 -9.69 18.06 -19.84
N LYS A 225 -10.80 17.40 -19.46
CA LYS A 225 -11.23 16.15 -20.11
C LYS A 225 -12.13 16.48 -21.31
N PHE A 226 -11.94 15.77 -22.41
CA PHE A 226 -12.59 16.03 -23.70
C PHE A 226 -14.07 15.62 -23.68
#